data_AF-A0A7C6YNB8-F1
#
_entry.id   AF-A0A7C6YNB8-F1
#
_cell.length_a   1.000
_cell.length_b   1.000
_cell.length_c   1.000
_cell.angle_alpha   90.00
_cell.angle_beta   90.00
_cell.angle_gamma   90.00
#
_symmetry.space_group_name_H-M   'P 1'
#
loop_
_entity.id
_entity.type
_entity.pdbx_description
1 polymer ?
#
loop_
_entity_poly.entity_id
_entity_poly.type
_entity_poly.pdbx_seq_one_letter_code
_entity_poly.pdbx_strand_id
1 'polypeptide(L)' 'EELVLEGELARGTNQLKAVAYFNNGTSKEVTNEAVWNSSNKNKAVVTEQGCVMFLGEFAPVTISVHYGGKGAEITRS' A
#
# COMPACT_ATOMS: atom_id res chain seq x y z
N GLU A 1 0.57 -14.48 11.63
CA GLU A 1 -0.21 -13.30 11.23
C GLU A 1 0.68 -12.48 10.32
N GLU A 2 0.12 -12.10 9.18
CA GLU A 2 0.84 -11.45 8.09
C GLU A 2 -0.03 -10.33 7.53
N LEU A 3 0.61 -9.26 7.05
CA LEU A 3 -0.05 -8.23 6.27
C LEU A 3 0.45 -8.39 4.83
N VAL A 4 -0.47 -8.54 3.89
CA VAL A 4 -0.15 -8.59 2.47
C VAL A 4 -0.65 -7.31 1.83
N LEU A 5 0.19 -6.73 0.99
CA LEU A 5 -0.16 -5.60 0.14
C LEU A 5 -0.40 -6.11 -1.28
N GLU A 6 -1.63 -6.01 -1.75
CA GLU A 6 -2.05 -6.43 -3.08
C GLU A 6 -2.22 -5.21 -4.00
N GLY A 7 -1.96 -5.42 -5.29
CA GLY A 7 -2.05 -4.41 -6.34
C GLY A 7 -0.73 -4.24 -7.07
N GLU A 8 -0.67 -3.20 -7.91
CA GLU A 8 0.53 -2.85 -8.66
C GLU A 8 0.71 -1.33 -8.73
N LEU A 9 1.92 -0.90 -9.06
CA LEU A 9 2.21 0.50 -9.35
C LEU A 9 2.46 0.64 -10.84
N ALA A 10 1.53 1.31 -11.51
CA ALA A 10 1.59 1.68 -12.93
C ALA A 10 1.39 3.19 -13.10
N ARG A 11 1.53 3.67 -14.35
CA ARG A 11 1.27 5.07 -14.69
C ARG A 11 -0.21 5.41 -14.46
N GLY A 12 -0.47 6.55 -13.82
CA GLY A 12 -1.82 7.01 -13.49
C GLY A 12 -2.22 6.68 -12.06
N THR A 13 -3.51 6.40 -11.86
CA THR A 13 -4.10 6.07 -10.56
C THR A 13 -4.08 4.56 -10.34
N ASN A 14 -3.58 4.13 -9.18
CA ASN A 14 -3.49 2.72 -8.81
C ASN A 14 -4.26 2.48 -7.51
N GLN A 15 -4.98 1.37 -7.44
CA GLN A 15 -5.67 0.97 -6.22
C GLN A 15 -4.91 -0.17 -5.57
N LEU A 16 -4.43 0.05 -4.35
CA LEU A 16 -3.83 -0.98 -3.52
C LEU A 16 -4.84 -1.49 -2.49
N LYS A 17 -4.64 -2.72 -2.03
CA LYS A 17 -5.43 -3.34 -0.96
C LYS A 17 -4.52 -3.92 0.11
N ALA A 18 -4.86 -3.68 1.37
CA ALA A 18 -4.16 -4.30 2.49
C ALA A 18 -5.02 -5.43 3.06
N VAL A 19 -4.48 -6.65 3.10
CA VAL A 19 -5.17 -7.83 3.62
C VAL A 19 -4.38 -8.41 4.78
N ALA A 20 -4.99 -8.42 5.97
CA ALA A 20 -4.42 -9.03 7.16
C ALA A 20 -4.83 -10.52 7.22
N TYR A 21 -3.86 -11.42 7.29
CA TYR A 21 -4.05 -12.86 7.46
C TYR A 21 -3.72 -13.26 8.90
N PHE A 22 -4.64 -13.98 9.54
CA PHE A 22 -4.56 -14.38 10.94
C PHE A 22 -4.17 -15.86 11.08
N ASN A 23 -3.57 -16.22 12.23
CA ASN A 23 -3.11 -17.61 12.47
C ASN A 23 -4.25 -18.64 12.52
N ASN A 24 -5.49 -18.19 12.74
CA ASN A 24 -6.69 -19.03 12.70
C ASN A 24 -7.16 -19.35 11.25
N GLY A 25 -6.40 -18.92 10.23
CA GLY A 25 -6.71 -19.14 8.82
C GLY A 25 -7.69 -18.14 8.21
N THR A 26 -8.22 -17.20 8.99
CA THR A 26 -9.08 -16.12 8.48
C THR A 26 -8.26 -14.96 7.93
N SER A 27 -8.87 -14.16 7.05
CA SER A 27 -8.32 -12.89 6.59
C SER A 27 -9.33 -11.76 6.70
N LYS A 28 -8.83 -10.52 6.74
CA LYS A 28 -9.64 -9.29 6.74
C LYS A 28 -9.01 -8.27 5.80
N GLU A 29 -9.81 -7.68 4.92
CA GLU A 29 -9.41 -6.48 4.19
C GLU A 29 -9.37 -5.30 5.18
N VAL A 30 -8.21 -4.68 5.32
CA VAL A 30 -7.91 -3.62 6.29
C VAL A 30 -7.45 -2.34 5.61
N THR A 31 -7.70 -2.20 4.30
CA THR A 31 -7.27 -1.06 3.46
C THR A 31 -7.54 0.29 4.13
N ASN A 32 -8.78 0.51 4.61
CA ASN A 32 -9.21 1.77 5.23
C ASN A 32 -8.83 1.91 6.72
N GLU A 33 -8.29 0.85 7.32
CA GLU A 33 -7.89 0.80 8.74
C GLU A 33 -6.37 0.85 8.89
N ALA A 34 -5.63 0.66 7.80
CA ALA A 34 -4.19 0.62 7.79
C ALA A 34 -3.59 2.03 7.61
N VAL A 35 -2.35 2.18 8.07
CA VAL A 35 -1.58 3.42 7.93
C VAL A 35 -0.71 3.30 6.68
N TRP A 36 -0.93 4.19 5.72
CA TRP A 36 -0.23 4.22 4.44
C TRP A 36 0.87 5.27 4.41
N ASN A 37 1.97 4.97 3.74
CA ASN A 37 3.05 5.92 3.52
C ASN A 37 3.68 5.77 2.12
N SER A 38 4.19 6.88 1.60
CA SER A 38 5.04 6.91 0.41
C SER A 38 6.45 7.32 0.81
N SER A 39 7.45 6.58 0.33
CA SER A 39 8.87 6.93 0.48
C SER A 39 9.22 8.31 -0.13
N ASN A 40 8.45 8.78 -1.12
CA ASN A 40 8.62 10.11 -1.69
C ASN A 40 7.27 10.73 -2.09
N LYS A 41 6.70 11.51 -1.16
CA LYS A 41 5.41 12.22 -1.34
C LYS A 41 5.42 13.28 -2.45
N ASN A 42 6.59 13.72 -2.90
CA ASN A 42 6.71 14.63 -4.05
C ASN A 42 6.63 13.90 -5.40
N LYS A 43 6.74 12.55 -5.41
CA LYS A 43 6.65 11.72 -6.62
C LYS A 43 5.36 10.93 -6.70
N ALA A 44 4.96 10.31 -5.59
CA ALA A 44 3.67 9.63 -5.48
C ALA A 44 3.05 9.83 -4.10
N VAL A 45 1.74 10.05 -4.09
CA VAL A 45 0.92 10.13 -2.87
C VAL A 45 0.05 8.88 -2.78
N VAL A 46 -0.26 8.47 -1.55
CA VAL A 46 -1.20 7.38 -1.25
C VAL A 46 -2.24 7.89 -0.25
N THR A 47 -3.52 7.62 -0.50
CA THR A 47 -4.62 7.98 0.42
C THR A 47 -4.83 6.90 1.48
N GLU A 48 -5.61 7.20 2.52
CA GLU A 48 -6.01 6.22 3.54
C GLU A 48 -6.85 5.07 2.98
N GLN A 49 -7.45 5.25 1.79
CA GLN A 49 -8.18 4.21 1.06
C GLN A 49 -7.28 3.42 0.11
N GLY A 50 -5.95 3.55 0.20
CA GLY A 50 -5.00 2.80 -0.64
C GLY A 50 -4.93 3.27 -2.09
N CYS A 51 -5.45 4.46 -2.42
CA CYS A 51 -5.37 5.02 -3.76
C CYS A 51 -4.03 5.74 -3.97
N VAL A 52 -3.22 5.27 -4.90
CA VAL A 52 -1.89 5.82 -5.22
C VAL A 52 -1.95 6.63 -6.51
N MET A 53 -1.40 7.84 -6.48
CA MET A 53 -1.30 8.72 -7.64
C MET A 53 0.13 9.27 -7.78
N PHE A 54 0.69 9.16 -8.99
CA PHE A 54 1.96 9.80 -9.35
C PHE A 54 1.72 11.27 -9.71
N LEU A 55 2.53 12.17 -9.16
CA LEU A 55 2.39 13.62 -9.34
C LEU A 55 3.14 14.16 -10.57
N GLY A 56 3.77 13.28 -11.35
CA GLY A 56 4.55 13.65 -12.53
C GLY A 56 5.18 12.43 -13.16
N GLU A 57 6.50 12.44 -13.33
CA GLU A 57 7.24 11.30 -13.85
C GLU A 57 6.99 10.04 -13.03
N PHE A 58 6.87 8.93 -13.75
CA PHE A 58 6.75 7.60 -13.18
C PHE A 58 8.13 7.14 -12.64
N ALA A 59 8.48 7.70 -11.48
CA ALA A 59 9.79 7.57 -10.83
C ALA A 59 9.82 6.42 -9.82
N PRO A 60 11.02 5.97 -9.39
CA PRO A 60 11.13 4.95 -8.35
C PRO A 60 10.46 5.40 -7.06
N VAL A 61 9.60 4.57 -6.49
CA VAL A 61 8.92 4.83 -5.22
C VAL A 61 8.52 3.52 -4.56
N THR A 62 8.66 3.49 -3.24
CA THR A 62 8.08 2.46 -2.38
C THR A 62 6.86 3.02 -1.67
N ILE A 63 5.74 2.29 -1.75
CA ILE A 63 4.55 2.51 -0.93
C ILE A 63 4.53 1.45 0.16
N SER A 64 4.40 1.87 1.42
CA SER A 64 4.31 0.97 2.57
C SER A 64 2.97 1.12 3.28
N VAL A 65 2.54 0.03 3.91
CA VAL A 65 1.30 -0.04 4.68
C VAL A 65 1.55 -0.75 6.01
N HIS A 66 0.95 -0.27 7.08
CA HIS A 66 1.07 -0.85 8.43
C HIS A 66 -0.29 -1.08 9.08
N TYR A 67 -0.49 -2.24 9.68
CA TYR A 67 -1.70 -2.59 10.43
C TYR A 67 -1.36 -3.64 11.51
N GLY A 68 -1.87 -3.45 12.74
CA GLY A 68 -1.69 -4.43 13.82
C GLY A 68 -0.23 -4.76 14.15
N GLY A 69 0.70 -3.81 14.00
CA GLY A 69 2.14 -4.03 14.22
C GLY A 69 2.85 -4.80 13.09
N LYS A 70 2.16 -5.12 12.00
CA LYS A 70 2.72 -5.71 10.78
C LYS A 70 2.86 -4.63 9.70
N GLY A 71 3.82 -4.82 8.80
CA GLY A 71 4.06 -3.93 7.67
C GLY A 71 4.20 -4.73 6.38
N ALA A 72 3.80 -4.13 5.27
CA ALA A 72 3.98 -4.63 3.92
C ALA A 72 4.34 -3.47 2.99
N GLU A 73 5.00 -3.76 1.88
CA GLU A 73 5.43 -2.74 0.92
C GLU A 73 5.35 -3.24 -0.52
N ILE A 74 5.20 -2.29 -1.44
CA ILE A 74 5.31 -2.50 -2.87
C ILE A 74 6.23 -1.42 -3.44
N THR A 75 7.20 -1.85 -4.24
CA THR A 75 8.22 -0.96 -4.80
C THR A 75 8.10 -0.94 -6.31
N ARG A 76 8.05 0.27 -6.87
CA ARG A 76 8.30 0.53 -8.28
C ARG A 76 9.78 0.89 -8.44
N SER A 77 10.54 0.05 -9.13
CA SER A 77 11.96 0.25 -9.48
C SER A 77 12.13 1.00 -10.80
#